data_AF-A0A5J4QQ17-F1
#
_entry.id   AF-A0A5J4QQ17-F1
#
_cell.length_a   1.000
_cell.length_b   1.000
_cell.length_c   1.000
_cell.angle_alpha   90.00
_cell.angle_beta   90.00
_cell.angle_gamma   90.00
#
_symmetry.space_group_name_H-M   'P 1'
#
loop_
_entity.id
_entity.type
_entity.pdbx_description
1 polymer ?
#
loop_
_entity_poly.entity_id
_entity_poly.type
_entity_poly.pdbx_seq_one_letter_code
_entity_poly.pdbx_strand_id
1 'polypeptide(L)'
;MINVNNGAGIVNIIGSQFENIERVGSNGKGSIIEGYLNNNNGLITVNSSIFIQCKVDSSDGVGGGIYLEIDIGGESKYDLSGASYSQCNAKY
;
A
#
# COMPACT_ATOMS: atom_id res chain seq x y z
N MET A 1 2.66 -7.00 -6.74
CA MET A 1 2.92 -5.67 -6.17
C MET A 1 2.48 -4.60 -7.15
N ILE A 2 1.75 -3.61 -6.65
CA ILE A 2 1.28 -2.43 -7.37
C ILE A 2 2.17 -1.27 -6.91
N ASN A 3 2.96 -0.72 -7.84
CA ASN A 3 3.82 0.42 -7.56
C ASN A 3 3.13 1.70 -8.04
N VAL A 4 2.93 2.65 -7.14
CA VAL A 4 2.39 3.97 -7.46
C VAL A 4 3.49 5.01 -7.29
N ASN A 5 4.22 5.27 -8.37
CA ASN A 5 5.36 6.19 -8.39
C ASN A 5 4.93 7.64 -8.65
N ASN A 6 5.87 8.58 -8.56
CA ASN A 6 5.67 9.99 -8.94
C ASN A 6 5.02 10.12 -10.33
N GLY A 7 3.95 10.92 -10.41
CA GLY A 7 3.23 11.18 -11.66
C GLY A 7 2.30 10.05 -12.10
N ALA A 8 2.11 9.00 -11.29
CA ALA A 8 1.07 8.03 -11.53
C ALA A 8 -0.31 8.71 -11.54
N GLY A 9 -1.16 8.34 -12.50
CA GLY A 9 -2.53 8.84 -12.61
C GLY A 9 -3.45 8.29 -11.52
N ILE A 10 -4.75 8.21 -11.82
CA ILE A 10 -5.73 7.62 -10.89
C ILE A 10 -5.50 6.11 -10.80
N VAL A 11 -5.45 5.58 -9.57
CA VAL A 11 -5.32 4.15 -9.29
C VAL A 11 -6.49 3.71 -8.43
N ASN A 12 -7.37 2.87 -8.98
CA ASN A 12 -8.54 2.35 -8.26
C ASN A 12 -8.40 0.84 -8.04
N ILE A 13 -8.38 0.43 -6.78
CA ILE A 13 -8.40 -0.98 -6.35
C ILE A 13 -9.76 -1.21 -5.69
N ILE A 14 -10.61 -1.99 -6.33
CA ILE A 14 -12.02 -2.13 -5.95
C ILE A 14 -12.38 -3.62 -5.86
N GLY A 15 -13.08 -4.02 -4.81
CA GLY A 15 -13.64 -5.37 -4.70
C GLY A 15 -12.59 -6.50 -4.69
N SER A 16 -11.37 -6.20 -4.25
CA SER A 16 -10.22 -7.12 -4.36
C SER A 16 -9.91 -7.77 -3.02
N GLN A 17 -9.48 -9.03 -3.05
CA GLN A 17 -8.94 -9.73 -1.89
C GLN A 17 -7.49 -10.14 -2.15
N PHE A 18 -6.61 -9.79 -1.21
CA PHE A 18 -5.21 -10.19 -1.20
C PHE A 18 -4.97 -11.03 0.05
N GLU A 19 -4.47 -12.26 -0.12
CA GLU A 19 -4.35 -13.23 0.97
C GLU A 19 -3.03 -13.99 0.91
N ASN A 20 -2.38 -14.14 2.07
CA ASN A 20 -1.13 -14.91 2.25
C ASN A 20 0.00 -14.48 1.32
N ILE A 21 0.19 -13.16 1.18
CA ILE A 21 1.25 -12.58 0.34
C ILE A 21 2.35 -12.04 1.23
N GLU A 22 3.56 -12.56 1.07
CA GLU A 22 4.75 -12.09 1.76
C GLU A 22 5.75 -11.52 0.74
N ARG A 23 6.17 -10.27 0.95
CA ARG A 23 7.33 -9.71 0.25
C ARG A 23 8.58 -10.09 1.02
N VAL A 24 9.38 -10.94 0.40
CA VAL A 24 10.66 -11.40 0.93
C VAL A 24 11.80 -10.41 0.61
N GLY A 25 12.81 -10.41 1.47
CA GLY A 25 13.99 -9.54 1.35
C GLY A 25 13.99 -8.37 2.33
N SER A 26 15.17 -7.82 2.58
CA SER A 26 15.37 -6.71 3.52
C SER A 26 14.78 -5.40 3.01
N ASN A 27 14.31 -4.57 3.94
CA ASN A 27 13.72 -3.25 3.70
C ASN A 27 12.49 -3.28 2.78
N GLY A 28 11.68 -4.34 2.83
CA GLY A 28 10.45 -4.44 2.05
C GLY A 28 9.43 -3.36 2.42
N LYS A 29 8.74 -2.78 1.44
CA LYS A 29 7.76 -1.70 1.61
C LYS A 29 6.42 -2.07 0.98
N GLY A 30 5.42 -2.50 1.75
CA GLY A 30 4.19 -3.00 1.12
C GLY A 30 4.41 -4.34 0.40
N SER A 31 3.69 -5.38 0.82
CA SER A 31 3.65 -6.61 0.02
C SER A 31 2.75 -6.49 -1.20
N ILE A 32 1.71 -5.65 -1.09
CA ILE A 32 0.75 -5.43 -2.18
C ILE A 32 0.96 -4.08 -2.83
N ILE A 33 0.93 -2.98 -2.07
CA ILE A 33 1.01 -1.62 -2.59
C ILE A 33 2.24 -0.91 -2.02
N GLU A 34 3.08 -0.38 -2.91
CA GLU A 34 4.15 0.56 -2.57
C GLU A 34 3.87 1.88 -3.30
N GLY A 35 3.56 2.95 -2.56
CA GLY A 35 3.19 4.24 -3.12
C GLY A 35 4.08 5.40 -2.65
N TYR A 36 4.40 6.29 -3.57
CA TYR A 36 5.15 7.54 -3.35
C TYR A 36 4.33 8.69 -3.91
N LEU A 37 3.72 9.48 -3.02
CA LEU A 37 2.68 10.44 -3.37
C LEU A 37 3.17 11.87 -3.22
N ASN A 38 2.97 12.67 -4.25
CA ASN A 38 3.19 14.12 -4.23
C ASN A 38 2.10 14.85 -5.03
N ASN A 39 2.28 16.16 -5.24
CA ASN A 39 1.34 17.00 -5.98
C ASN A 39 1.03 16.53 -7.42
N ASN A 40 1.92 15.75 -8.05
CA ASN A 40 1.77 15.26 -9.43
C ASN A 40 0.96 13.96 -9.52
N ASN A 41 0.69 13.30 -8.40
CA ASN A 41 -0.06 12.05 -8.40
C ASN A 41 -1.57 12.28 -8.55
N GLY A 42 -2.22 11.34 -9.23
CA GLY A 42 -3.66 11.12 -9.13
C GLY A 42 -4.04 10.50 -7.78
N LEU A 43 -5.35 10.38 -7.55
CA LEU A 43 -5.89 9.75 -6.34
C LEU A 43 -5.68 8.23 -6.42
N ILE A 44 -5.13 7.65 -5.36
CA ILE A 44 -5.19 6.21 -5.10
C ILE A 44 -6.41 5.94 -4.25
N THR A 45 -7.30 5.06 -4.70
CA THR A 45 -8.45 4.63 -3.91
C THR A 45 -8.44 3.13 -3.73
N VAL A 46 -8.57 2.68 -2.49
CA VAL A 46 -8.81 1.27 -2.13
C VAL A 46 -10.20 1.17 -1.52
N ASN A 47 -11.12 0.58 -2.26
CA ASN A 47 -12.52 0.48 -1.88
C ASN A 47 -13.00 -0.98 -1.84
N SER A 48 -13.80 -1.32 -0.84
CA SER A 48 -14.40 -2.65 -0.65
C SER A 48 -13.39 -3.79 -0.83
N SER A 49 -12.19 -3.64 -0.28
CA SER A 49 -11.06 -4.56 -0.50
C SER A 49 -10.49 -5.08 0.82
N ILE A 50 -9.94 -6.30 0.80
CA ILE A 50 -9.53 -7.03 1.99
C ILE A 50 -8.07 -7.49 1.84
N PHE A 51 -7.25 -7.21 2.85
CA PHE A 51 -5.86 -7.65 2.98
C PHE A 51 -5.76 -8.62 4.15
N ILE A 52 -5.41 -9.87 3.87
CA ILE A 52 -5.30 -10.95 4.87
C ILE A 52 -3.88 -11.49 4.84
N GLN A 53 -3.20 -11.51 5.98
CA GLN A 53 -1.84 -12.05 6.12
C GLN A 53 -0.85 -11.50 5.06
N CYS A 54 -0.99 -10.22 4.72
CA CYS A 54 -0.08 -9.52 3.82
C CYS A 54 1.12 -8.98 4.62
N LYS A 55 2.33 -9.45 4.30
CA LYS A 55 3.51 -9.30 5.17
C LYS A 55 4.76 -8.81 4.43
N VAL A 56 5.59 -8.07 5.14
CA VAL A 56 6.99 -7.81 4.79
C VAL A 56 7.86 -8.39 5.92
N ASP A 57 9.18 -8.46 5.73
CA ASP A 57 10.10 -8.84 6.80
C ASP A 57 9.89 -7.92 8.03
N SER A 58 9.54 -8.52 9.18
CA SER A 58 9.24 -7.77 10.39
C SER A 58 10.47 -7.17 11.09
N SER A 59 11.68 -7.53 10.67
CA SER A 59 12.92 -7.01 11.25
C SER A 59 13.29 -5.61 10.72
N ASP A 60 12.95 -5.30 9.47
CA ASP A 60 13.30 -4.05 8.79
C ASP A 60 12.28 -3.50 7.78
N GLY A 61 11.29 -4.28 7.36
CA GLY A 61 10.27 -3.88 6.39
C GLY A 61 9.10 -3.10 7.01
N VAL A 62 8.41 -2.31 6.19
CA VAL A 62 7.33 -1.39 6.58
C VAL A 62 6.07 -1.60 5.76
N GLY A 63 4.91 -1.35 6.38
CA GLY A 63 3.62 -1.32 5.67
C GLY A 63 3.21 -2.67 5.11
N GLY A 64 3.09 -3.70 5.93
CA GLY A 64 2.97 -5.12 5.55
C GLY A 64 2.10 -5.41 4.32
N GLY A 65 0.91 -4.81 4.22
CA GLY A 65 0.10 -4.84 2.98
C GLY A 65 0.31 -3.62 2.08
N ILE A 66 0.27 -2.43 2.67
CA ILE A 66 0.34 -1.14 1.98
C ILE A 66 1.40 -0.29 2.67
N TYR A 67 2.30 0.28 1.87
CA TYR A 67 3.20 1.34 2.27
C TYR A 67 2.93 2.59 1.41
N LEU A 68 2.80 3.75 2.06
CA LEU A 68 2.72 5.05 1.40
C LEU A 68 3.77 5.99 2.00
N GLU A 69 4.63 6.54 1.14
CA GLU A 69 5.45 7.71 1.43
C GLU A 69 4.73 8.94 0.87
N ILE A 70 4.49 9.93 1.72
CA ILE A 70 3.68 11.11 1.39
C ILE A 70 4.58 12.35 1.47
N ASP A 71 4.89 12.91 0.30
CA ASP A 71 5.58 14.18 0.13
C ASP A 71 4.58 15.34 0.07
N ILE A 72 5.11 16.58 0.03
CA ILE A 72 4.33 17.81 -0.08
C ILE A 72 3.36 17.73 -1.27
N GLY A 73 2.08 17.94 -0.98
CA GLY A 73 0.98 17.88 -1.95
C GLY A 73 0.41 16.47 -2.19
N GLY A 74 0.98 15.45 -1.54
CA GLY A 74 0.51 14.06 -1.55
C GLY A 74 -0.58 13.77 -0.51
N GLU A 75 -0.81 14.66 0.45
CA GLU A 75 -1.64 14.44 1.64
C GLU A 75 -3.12 14.18 1.32
N SER A 76 -3.56 14.59 0.13
CA SER A 76 -4.93 14.40 -0.39
C SER A 76 -5.02 13.35 -1.51
N LYS A 77 -3.95 12.59 -1.75
CA LYS A 77 -3.81 11.71 -2.92
C LYS A 77 -4.08 10.23 -2.61
N TYR A 78 -4.65 9.93 -1.46
CA TYR A 78 -5.05 8.58 -1.11
C TYR A 78 -6.40 8.56 -0.39
N ASP A 79 -7.19 7.53 -0.66
CA ASP A 79 -8.36 7.13 0.11
C ASP A 79 -8.31 5.62 0.32
N LEU A 80 -8.01 5.23 1.56
CA LEU A 80 -7.94 3.82 1.97
C LEU A 80 -9.13 3.43 2.87
N SER A 81 -10.17 4.26 2.94
CA SER A 81 -11.28 4.08 3.89
C SER A 81 -12.11 2.82 3.63
N GLY A 82 -12.13 2.32 2.40
CA GLY A 82 -12.80 1.08 2.04
C GLY A 82 -11.92 -0.17 2.12
N ALA A 83 -10.73 -0.07 2.70
CA ALA A 83 -9.84 -1.21 2.91
C ALA A 83 -10.05 -1.84 4.30
N SER A 84 -9.94 -3.17 4.37
CA SER A 84 -9.92 -3.93 5.63
C SER A 84 -8.64 -4.76 5.72
N TYR A 85 -8.12 -4.93 6.94
CA TYR A 85 -6.83 -5.54 7.19
C TYR A 85 -6.93 -6.58 8.30
N SER A 86 -6.41 -7.78 8.07
CA SER A 86 -6.38 -8.86 9.04
C SER A 86 -5.03 -9.55 9.02
N GLN A 87 -4.37 -9.61 10.18
CA GLN A 87 -3.09 -10.34 10.36
C GLN A 87 -1.96 -9.89 9.40
N CYS A 88 -2.03 -8.67 8.85
CA CYS A 88 -0.94 -8.05 8.12
C CYS A 88 0.18 -7.67 9.09
N ASN A 89 1.44 -7.87 8.71
CA ASN A 89 2.59 -7.67 9.61
C ASN A 89 3.76 -6.98 8.91
N ALA A 90 4.39 -6.05 9.63
CA ALA A 90 5.60 -5.35 9.29
C ALA A 90 6.29 -4.90 10.60
N LYS A 91 7.48 -4.31 10.48
CA LYS A 91 8.12 -3.64 11.62
C LYS A 91 7.32 -2.44 12.13
N TYR A 92 6.73 -1.67 11.19
CA TYR A 92 5.92 -0.48 11.43
C TYR A 92 4.72 -0.44 10.48
#